data_AF-G1VM10-F1
#
_entry.id   AF-G1VM10-F1
#
_cell.length_a   1.000
_cell.length_b   1.000
_cell.length_c   1.000
_cell.angle_alpha   90.00
_cell.angle_beta   90.00
_cell.angle_gamma   90.00
#
_symmetry.space_group_name_H-M   'P 1'
#
loop_
_entity.id
_entity.type
_entity.pdbx_description
1 polymer ?
#
loop_
_entity_poly.entity_id
_entity_poly.type
_entity_poly.pdbx_seq_one_letter_code
_entity_poly.pdbx_strand_id
1 'polypeptide(L)'
;MQHLDGFFKLRDQIDYRALPAQANQNVLHMLYRDWKSFFAALADYKAHPDKYEAIPHIPRYADKDGYKPLIFTNQICKLRKDKHGWYVKFPKAVLQAGCVRDRYDLGKMDLHEQ
;
A
#
# COMPACT_ATOMS: atom_id res chain seq x y z
N MET A 1 -14.05 1.86 6.92
CA MET A 1 -12.99 2.65 6.25
C MET A 1 -13.01 4.11 6.63
N GLN A 2 -14.09 4.84 6.32
CA GLN A 2 -14.19 6.27 6.62
C GLN A 2 -14.02 6.61 8.12
N HIS A 3 -14.49 5.74 9.03
CA HIS A 3 -14.29 5.92 10.48
C HIS A 3 -12.81 5.85 10.91
N LEU A 4 -12.01 4.95 10.31
CA LEU A 4 -10.58 4.82 10.64
C LEU A 4 -9.80 6.00 10.07
N ASP A 5 -10.08 6.39 8.84
CA ASP A 5 -9.52 7.60 8.20
C ASP A 5 -9.80 8.85 9.07
N GLY A 6 -11.04 9.04 9.54
CA GLY A 6 -11.39 10.12 10.45
C GLY A 6 -10.67 10.03 11.80
N PHE A 7 -10.62 8.84 12.41
CA PHE A 7 -9.93 8.61 13.68
C PHE A 7 -8.44 8.99 13.62
N PHE A 8 -7.73 8.52 12.60
CA PHE A 8 -6.29 8.82 12.45
C PHE A 8 -6.04 10.31 12.19
N LYS A 9 -6.91 10.97 11.43
CA LYS A 9 -6.85 12.42 11.21
C LYS A 9 -7.10 13.21 12.50
N LEU A 10 -8.11 12.81 13.29
CA LEU A 10 -8.43 13.43 14.59
C LEU A 10 -7.32 13.25 15.62
N ARG A 11 -6.62 12.11 15.60
CA ARG A 11 -5.48 11.81 16.48
C ARG A 11 -4.17 12.41 16.01
N ASP A 12 -4.18 13.15 14.90
CA ASP A 12 -3.01 13.72 14.25
C ASP A 12 -1.85 12.71 14.08
N GLN A 13 -2.20 11.50 13.66
CA GLN A 13 -1.23 10.41 13.62
C GLN A 13 -0.18 10.67 12.52
N ILE A 14 1.09 10.73 12.93
CA ILE A 14 2.22 11.15 12.09
C ILE A 14 2.42 10.22 10.89
N ASP A 15 2.47 8.91 11.10
CA ASP A 15 2.66 7.90 10.04
C ASP A 15 1.52 7.93 9.01
N TYR A 16 0.29 8.11 9.47
CA TYR A 16 -0.90 8.23 8.64
C TYR A 16 -0.91 9.53 7.83
N ARG A 17 -0.23 10.58 8.28
CA ARG A 17 -0.10 11.84 7.54
C ARG A 17 1.16 11.94 6.70
N ALA A 18 2.13 11.04 6.91
CA ALA A 18 3.41 11.05 6.22
C ALA A 18 3.29 10.77 4.71
N LEU A 19 2.26 10.02 4.30
CA LEU A 19 2.01 9.68 2.90
C LEU A 19 0.79 10.43 2.34
N PRO A 20 0.65 10.51 1.00
CA PRO A 20 -0.55 11.04 0.37
C PRO A 20 -1.82 10.33 0.85
N ALA A 21 -2.90 11.07 1.08
CA ALA A 21 -4.16 10.55 1.64
C ALA A 21 -4.66 9.27 0.94
N GLN A 22 -4.58 9.23 -0.39
CA GLN A 22 -5.03 8.07 -1.16
C GLN A 22 -4.14 6.84 -0.96
N ALA A 23 -2.82 7.00 -0.74
CA ALA A 23 -1.94 5.91 -0.38
C ALA A 23 -2.29 5.35 1.01
N ASN A 24 -2.57 6.22 1.99
CA ASN A 24 -3.01 5.79 3.32
C ASN A 24 -4.34 5.05 3.29
N GLN A 25 -5.29 5.51 2.46
CA GLN A 25 -6.56 4.82 2.28
C GLN A 25 -6.36 3.43 1.66
N ASN A 26 -5.43 3.27 0.72
CA ASN A 26 -5.08 1.95 0.20
C ASN A 26 -4.49 1.04 1.30
N VAL A 27 -3.63 1.55 2.17
CA VAL A 27 -3.10 0.78 3.32
C VAL A 27 -4.24 0.31 4.23
N LEU A 28 -5.21 1.18 4.53
CA LEU A 28 -6.39 0.80 5.32
C LEU A 28 -7.24 -0.26 4.60
N HIS A 29 -7.43 -0.14 3.28
CA HIS A 29 -8.14 -1.14 2.49
C HIS A 29 -7.45 -2.51 2.52
N MET A 30 -6.12 -2.53 2.41
CA MET A 30 -5.33 -3.75 2.53
C MET A 30 -5.49 -4.39 3.90
N LEU A 31 -5.35 -3.61 4.97
CA LEU A 31 -5.53 -4.09 6.34
C LEU A 31 -6.89 -4.77 6.52
N TYR A 32 -7.97 -4.12 6.07
CA TYR A 32 -9.31 -4.67 6.21
C TYR A 32 -9.56 -5.90 5.34
N ARG A 33 -9.02 -5.92 4.12
CA ARG A 33 -9.07 -7.10 3.27
C ARG A 33 -8.40 -8.28 3.97
N ASP A 34 -7.20 -8.08 4.52
CA ASP A 34 -6.44 -9.13 5.18
C ASP A 34 -7.17 -9.66 6.43
N TRP A 35 -7.79 -8.78 7.22
CA TRP A 35 -8.67 -9.20 8.32
C TRP A 35 -9.91 -9.95 7.87
N LYS A 36 -10.58 -9.49 6.82
CA LYS A 36 -11.76 -10.17 6.25
C LYS A 36 -11.40 -11.57 5.75
N SER A 37 -10.28 -11.69 5.05
CA SER A 37 -9.73 -12.97 4.58
C SER A 37 -9.36 -13.90 5.73
N PHE A 38 -8.76 -13.38 6.80
CA PHE A 38 -8.46 -14.16 7.99
C PHE A 38 -9.72 -14.76 8.63
N PHE A 39 -10.77 -13.96 8.86
CA PHE A 39 -12.01 -14.48 9.45
C PHE A 39 -12.71 -15.49 8.55
N ALA A 40 -12.68 -15.28 7.23
CA ALA A 40 -13.22 -16.25 6.27
C ALA A 40 -12.45 -17.57 6.32
N ALA A 41 -11.11 -17.52 6.31
CA ALA A 41 -10.27 -18.70 6.43
C ALA A 41 -10.46 -19.42 7.77
N LEU A 42 -10.61 -18.67 8.87
CA LEU A 42 -10.84 -19.25 10.20
C LEU A 42 -12.18 -19.97 10.29
N ALA A 43 -13.23 -19.42 9.66
CA ALA A 43 -14.53 -20.08 9.58
C ALA A 43 -14.48 -21.37 8.75
N ASP A 44 -13.81 -21.32 7.59
CA ASP A 44 -13.63 -22.48 6.71
C ASP A 44 -12.77 -23.56 7.38
N TYR A 45 -11.69 -23.19 8.08
CA TYR A 45 -10.87 -24.10 8.87
C TYR A 45 -11.66 -24.85 9.95
N LYS A 46 -12.60 -24.17 10.62
CA LYS A 46 -13.46 -24.81 11.64
C LYS A 46 -14.39 -25.86 11.04
N ALA A 47 -14.82 -25.68 9.79
CA ALA A 47 -15.70 -26.62 9.09
C ALA A 47 -14.92 -27.75 8.40
N HIS A 48 -13.74 -27.43 7.85
CA HIS A 48 -12.92 -28.31 7.02
C HIS A 48 -11.44 -28.22 7.43
N PRO A 49 -11.07 -28.72 8.62
CA PRO A 49 -9.69 -28.62 9.12
C PRO A 49 -8.70 -29.40 8.24
N ASP A 50 -9.15 -30.45 7.56
CA ASP A 50 -8.38 -31.31 6.66
C ASP A 50 -7.89 -30.60 5.39
N LYS A 51 -8.53 -29.48 5.00
CA LYS A 51 -8.13 -28.65 3.84
C LYS A 51 -6.88 -27.81 4.13
N TYR A 52 -6.45 -27.71 5.38
CA TYR A 52 -5.40 -26.79 5.81
C TYR A 52 -4.27 -27.53 6.54
N GLU A 53 -3.03 -27.23 6.15
CA GLU A 53 -1.83 -27.72 6.83
C GLU A 53 -1.67 -27.15 8.25
N ALA A 54 -2.25 -25.96 8.50
CA ALA A 54 -2.16 -25.26 9.77
C ALA A 54 -3.35 -24.32 10.00
N ILE A 55 -3.59 -23.96 11.26
CA ILE A 55 -4.61 -22.97 11.62
C ILE A 55 -4.29 -21.61 10.97
N PRO A 56 -5.28 -20.92 10.37
CA PRO A 56 -5.09 -19.57 9.87
C PRO A 56 -4.55 -18.63 10.95
N HIS A 57 -3.58 -17.79 10.59
CA HIS A 57 -2.98 -16.81 11.50
C HIS A 57 -3.51 -15.40 11.24
N ILE A 58 -3.59 -14.60 12.31
CA ILE A 58 -3.97 -13.19 12.20
C ILE A 58 -2.95 -12.42 11.32
N PRO A 59 -3.40 -11.36 10.62
CA PRO A 59 -2.49 -10.44 9.93
C PRO A 59 -1.49 -9.84 10.91
N ARG A 60 -0.19 -9.93 10.58
CA ARG A 60 0.91 -9.40 11.41
C ARG A 60 1.49 -8.13 10.80
N TYR A 61 2.09 -7.32 11.65
CA TYR A 61 3.00 -6.24 11.24
C TYR A 61 4.16 -6.79 10.42
N ALA A 62 4.86 -5.90 9.72
CA ALA A 62 6.14 -6.27 9.10
C ALA A 62 7.15 -6.63 10.19
N ASP A 63 8.10 -7.50 9.88
CA ASP A 63 9.29 -7.68 10.71
C ASP A 63 10.08 -6.36 10.78
N LYS A 64 10.99 -6.22 11.74
CA LYS A 64 11.72 -4.97 12.01
C LYS A 64 12.41 -4.38 10.76
N ASP A 65 12.94 -5.24 9.91
CA ASP A 65 13.57 -4.89 8.63
C ASP A 65 12.79 -5.46 7.44
N GLY A 66 11.54 -5.86 7.69
CA GLY A 66 10.62 -6.38 6.70
C GLY A 66 9.89 -5.28 5.95
N TYR A 67 9.41 -5.60 4.75
CA TYR A 67 8.68 -4.68 3.91
C TYR A 67 7.21 -5.10 3.77
N LYS A 68 6.31 -4.10 3.69
CA LYS A 68 4.92 -4.28 3.28
C LYS A 68 4.68 -3.50 2.00
N PRO A 69 3.81 -4.00 1.11
CA PRO A 69 3.50 -3.31 -0.12
C PRO A 69 2.83 -1.96 0.17
N LEU A 70 3.24 -0.94 -0.59
CA LEU A 70 2.62 0.37 -0.63
C LEU A 70 2.12 0.66 -2.04
N ILE A 71 0.85 0.99 -2.18
CA ILE A 71 0.19 1.15 -3.48
C ILE A 71 0.10 2.62 -3.85
N PHE A 72 0.69 2.96 -5.00
CA PHE A 72 0.52 4.25 -5.65
C PHE A 72 -0.29 4.10 -6.93
N THR A 73 -1.27 4.98 -7.12
CA THR A 73 -2.10 5.01 -8.33
C THR A 73 -1.62 6.10 -9.29
N ASN A 74 -2.09 6.06 -10.55
CA ASN A 74 -1.84 7.12 -11.55
C ASN A 74 -2.50 8.48 -11.19
N GLN A 75 -3.38 8.51 -10.18
CA GLN A 75 -3.88 9.78 -9.65
C GLN A 75 -2.79 10.50 -8.84
N ILE A 76 -2.01 9.73 -8.09
CA ILE A 76 -0.96 10.22 -7.18
C ILE A 76 0.38 10.36 -7.90
N CYS A 77 0.76 9.33 -8.66
CA CYS A 77 1.99 9.32 -9.44
C CYS A 77 1.72 9.79 -10.86
N LYS A 78 2.71 10.44 -11.48
CA LYS A 78 2.61 10.92 -12.86
C LYS A 78 3.65 10.25 -13.73
N LEU A 79 3.21 9.73 -14.87
CA LEU A 79 4.11 9.32 -15.93
C LEU A 79 4.68 10.56 -16.63
N ARG A 80 5.99 10.56 -16.86
CA ARG A 80 6.74 11.67 -17.47
C ARG A 80 7.82 11.12 -18.38
N LYS A 81 8.27 11.94 -19.34
CA LYS A 81 9.34 11.60 -20.28
C LYS A 81 10.40 12.69 -20.27
N ASP A 82 11.67 12.29 -20.28
CA ASP A 82 12.81 13.20 -20.50
C ASP A 82 13.80 12.60 -21.52
N LYS A 83 14.97 13.23 -21.66
CA LYS A 83 16.03 12.78 -22.56
C LYS A 83 16.56 11.36 -22.27
N HIS A 84 16.34 10.82 -21.08
CA HIS A 84 16.78 9.50 -20.65
C HIS A 84 15.69 8.42 -20.81
N GLY A 85 14.43 8.80 -21.02
CA GLY A 85 13.31 7.90 -21.24
C GLY A 85 12.09 8.23 -20.39
N TRP A 86 11.19 7.27 -20.26
CA TRP A 86 10.01 7.37 -19.40
C TRP A 86 10.37 7.12 -17.94
N TYR A 87 9.68 7.81 -17.05
CA TYR A 87 9.81 7.60 -15.61
C TYR A 87 8.49 7.89 -14.89
N VAL A 88 8.32 7.23 -13.73
CA VAL A 88 7.24 7.51 -12.79
C VAL A 88 7.73 8.56 -11.80
N LYS A 89 7.02 9.68 -11.72
CA LYS A 89 7.22 10.72 -10.70
C LYS A 89 6.27 10.47 -9.53
N PHE A 90 6.84 10.21 -8.37
CA PHE A 90 6.12 10.11 -7.10
C PHE A 90 5.88 11.51 -6.49
N PRO A 91 4.88 11.66 -5.60
CA PRO A 91 4.69 12.89 -4.85
C PRO A 91 5.88 13.21 -3.95
N LYS A 92 6.22 14.49 -3.81
CA LYS A 92 7.32 14.93 -2.92
C LYS A 92 7.18 14.44 -1.47
N ALA A 93 5.95 14.20 -1.01
CA ALA A 93 5.69 13.63 0.32
C ALA A 93 6.43 12.31 0.57
N VAL A 94 6.70 11.49 -0.47
CA VAL A 94 7.47 10.25 -0.27
C VAL A 94 8.92 10.52 0.13
N LEU A 95 9.51 11.63 -0.30
CA LEU A 95 10.87 12.02 0.12
C LEU A 95 10.89 12.39 1.60
N GLN A 96 9.85 13.10 2.07
CA GLN A 96 9.69 13.48 3.46
C GLN A 96 9.48 12.26 4.37
N ALA A 97 8.85 11.21 3.83
CA ALA A 97 8.67 9.92 4.48
C ALA A 97 9.92 9.00 4.41
N GLY A 98 11.07 9.51 3.93
CA GLY A 98 12.34 8.77 3.92
C GLY A 98 12.63 7.99 2.63
N CYS A 99 11.83 8.14 1.57
CA CYS A 99 12.15 7.56 0.28
C CYS A 99 13.34 8.30 -0.36
N VAL A 100 14.33 7.56 -0.87
CA VAL A 100 15.58 8.13 -1.39
C VAL A 100 15.35 8.96 -2.66
N ARG A 101 14.35 8.61 -3.47
CA ARG A 101 14.05 9.25 -4.75
C ARG A 101 12.55 9.31 -4.97
N ASP A 102 12.08 10.39 -5.59
CA ASP A 102 10.69 10.53 -6.06
C ASP A 102 10.55 10.21 -7.54
N ARG A 103 11.52 9.50 -8.10
CA ARG A 103 11.63 9.13 -9.51
C ARG A 103 11.98 7.66 -9.61
N TYR A 104 11.23 6.94 -10.44
CA TYR A 104 11.54 5.58 -10.85
C TYR A 104 11.64 5.53 -12.37
N ASP A 105 12.83 5.22 -12.87
CA ASP A 105 13.11 5.17 -14.30
C ASP A 105 12.54 3.89 -14.92
N LEU A 106 11.74 4.06 -15.96
CA LEU A 106 11.17 2.96 -16.76
C LEU A 106 12.00 2.68 -18.02
N GLY A 107 12.88 3.61 -18.40
CA GLY A 107 13.72 3.51 -19.59
C GLY A 107 13.00 3.90 -20.88
N LYS A 108 13.56 3.49 -22.02
CA LYS A 108 13.00 3.78 -23.36
C LYS A 108 11.87 2.82 -23.66
N MET A 109 10.67 3.16 -23.22
CA MET A 109 9.43 2.46 -23.59
C MET A 109 8.71 3.19 -24.71
N ASP A 110 8.05 2.47 -25.60
CA ASP A 110 7.16 3.05 -26.61
C ASP A 110 5.75 3.18 -26.03
N LEU A 111 5.59 4.11 -25.09
CA LEU A 111 4.30 4.45 -24.51
C LEU A 111 3.72 5.64 -25.30
N HIS A 112 2.51 5.47 -25.83
CA HIS A 112 1.75 6.59 -26.38
C HIS A 112 1.32 7.53 -25.23
N GLU A 113 1.51 8.84 -25.39
CA GLU A 113 0.93 9.83 -24.48
C GLU A 113 -0.59 9.70 -24.50
N GLN A 114 -1.19 9.46 -23.33
CA GLN A 114 -2.65 9.48 -23.13
C GLN A 114 -3.12 10.88 -22.81
#